data_AF-A0AAE0BC59-F1
#
_entry.id   AF-A0AAE0BC59-F1
#
_cell.length_a   1.000
_cell.length_b   1.000
_cell.length_c   1.000
_cell.angle_alpha   90.00
_cell.angle_beta   90.00
_cell.angle_gamma   90.00
#
_symmetry.space_group_name_H-M   'P 1'
#
loop_
_entity.id
_entity.type
_entity.pdbx_description
1 polymer ?
#
loop_
_entity_poly.entity_id
_entity_poly.type
_entity_poly.pdbx_seq_one_letter_code
_entity_poly.pdbx_strand_id
1 'polypeptide(L)'
;MARCDVGMTVAEAVVMEIRAGMQGQVVVGALPSLLFTHGHLYFVARLPQRRNVIPFAIHNTYQYSGNPGKRHRFREEHLWVDSPSYHRDGLFFAMETAPPAHLIRPHASLAVEKGGTPHAHLALLQWHVDTVRVGLAIASILGRTLIMPKLPCTCDRWFNLLPNCSTGEVQLPFNCPMDHVFLLQNFERANIEFREHSFLSNPRTPEDVRSNSTLIEVKNAWSGHSVKDGVVTLKERLSDVELREALQPYHASKVLIIRKGIEKLFRGFEQNALTDQFNNKMRDLTHSWCCRRNGTVDHPMAKLPYLSP
;
A
#
# COMPACT_ATOMS: atom_id res chain seq x y z
N MET A 1 29.65 -6.79 -19.81
CA MET A 1 28.81 -7.35 -20.90
C MET A 1 28.02 -8.52 -20.32
N ALA A 2 26.80 -8.28 -19.85
CA ALA A 2 25.96 -9.35 -19.31
C ALA A 2 25.15 -9.97 -20.45
N ARG A 3 25.32 -11.28 -20.65
CA ARG A 3 24.53 -12.08 -21.58
C ARG A 3 23.12 -12.25 -20.99
N CYS A 4 22.11 -11.86 -21.76
CA CYS A 4 20.73 -12.25 -21.53
C CYS A 4 20.52 -13.66 -22.10
N ASP A 5 20.81 -14.70 -21.31
CA ASP A 5 20.35 -16.06 -21.59
C ASP A 5 18.98 -16.26 -20.92
N VAL A 6 17.91 -15.90 -21.63
CA VAL A 6 16.56 -16.39 -21.34
C VAL A 6 15.99 -16.85 -22.68
N GLY A 7 15.82 -18.17 -22.80
CA GLY A 7 15.35 -18.88 -23.99
C GLY A 7 13.88 -18.64 -24.32
N MET A 8 13.53 -17.40 -24.61
CA MET A 8 12.41 -17.04 -25.48
C MET A 8 12.97 -16.11 -26.56
N THR A 9 13.03 -16.60 -27.79
CA THR A 9 13.31 -15.71 -28.92
C THR A 9 12.23 -14.64 -28.99
N VAL A 10 12.64 -13.37 -28.95
CA VAL A 10 11.78 -12.17 -29.12
C VAL A 10 10.82 -12.30 -30.31
N ALA A 11 11.15 -13.16 -31.28
CA ALA A 11 10.38 -13.47 -32.47
C ALA A 11 8.96 -14.03 -32.21
N GLU A 12 8.67 -14.70 -31.09
CA GLU A 12 7.33 -15.26 -30.83
C GLU A 12 6.42 -14.33 -30.02
N ALA A 13 6.98 -13.27 -29.40
CA ALA A 13 6.23 -12.37 -28.51
C ALA A 13 5.76 -11.06 -29.20
N VAL A 14 6.15 -10.81 -30.44
CA VAL A 14 5.99 -9.49 -31.08
C VAL A 14 5.56 -9.62 -32.53
N VAL A 15 4.26 -9.75 -32.77
CA VAL A 15 3.72 -9.29 -34.06
C VAL A 15 3.50 -7.79 -33.91
N MET A 16 4.49 -6.99 -34.30
CA MET A 16 4.28 -5.57 -34.52
C MET A 16 3.48 -5.44 -35.80
N GLU A 17 2.17 -5.21 -35.67
CA GLU A 17 1.32 -5.05 -36.84
C GLU A 17 1.56 -3.66 -37.44
N ILE A 18 2.14 -3.63 -38.64
CA ILE A 18 2.43 -2.40 -39.37
C ILE A 18 1.35 -2.22 -40.44
N ARG A 19 0.64 -1.09 -40.40
CA ARG A 19 -0.40 -0.73 -41.38
C ARG A 19 -0.11 0.62 -42.01
N ALA A 20 -0.43 0.75 -43.29
CA ALA A 20 -0.47 2.03 -43.98
C ALA A 20 -1.74 2.80 -43.55
N GLY A 21 -1.56 4.02 -43.02
CA GLY A 21 -2.60 5.00 -42.75
C GLY A 21 -2.53 6.16 -43.74
N MET A 22 -3.62 6.94 -43.84
CA MET A 22 -3.70 8.15 -44.68
C MET A 22 -3.18 7.94 -46.12
N GLN A 23 -3.75 6.96 -46.84
CA GLN A 23 -3.35 6.65 -48.22
C GLN A 23 -1.84 6.35 -48.40
N GLY A 24 -1.20 5.77 -47.39
CA GLY A 24 0.22 5.40 -47.46
C GLY A 24 1.20 6.51 -47.03
N GLN A 25 0.71 7.65 -46.54
CA GLN A 25 1.56 8.73 -46.03
C GLN A 25 2.02 8.50 -44.59
N VAL A 26 1.33 7.64 -43.84
CA VAL A 26 1.64 7.34 -42.44
C VAL A 26 1.79 5.84 -42.27
N VAL A 27 2.80 5.42 -41.51
CA VAL A 27 2.98 4.03 -41.09
C VAL A 27 2.62 3.93 -39.61
N VAL A 28 1.65 3.06 -39.28
CA VAL A 28 1.18 2.85 -37.91
C VAL A 28 1.61 1.45 -37.45
N GLY A 29 2.30 1.37 -36.32
CA GLY A 29 2.70 0.11 -35.69
C GLY A 29 1.97 -0.13 -34.37
N ALA A 30 1.38 -1.32 -34.19
CA ALA A 30 0.84 -1.74 -32.89
C ALA A 30 1.93 -2.33 -32.00
N LEU A 31 2.14 -1.77 -30.81
CA LEU A 31 3.11 -2.26 -29.84
C LEU A 31 2.47 -3.32 -28.92
N PRO A 32 3.12 -4.47 -28.67
CA PRO A 32 2.56 -5.52 -27.83
C PRO A 32 2.50 -5.08 -26.36
N SER A 33 1.32 -5.18 -25.75
CA SER A 33 1.06 -4.72 -24.37
C SER A 33 1.88 -5.44 -23.29
N LEU A 34 2.48 -6.60 -23.57
CA LEU A 34 3.38 -7.29 -22.65
C LEU A 34 4.79 -6.68 -22.61
N LEU A 35 5.25 -6.06 -23.71
CA LEU A 35 6.54 -5.36 -23.75
C LEU A 35 6.39 -3.86 -23.50
N PHE A 36 5.26 -3.26 -23.88
CA PHE A 36 4.94 -1.85 -23.68
C PHE A 36 3.74 -1.75 -22.75
N THR A 37 3.97 -2.12 -21.50
CA THR A 37 2.91 -2.37 -20.51
C THR A 37 2.31 -1.08 -20.01
N HIS A 38 1.00 -1.09 -19.77
CA HIS A 38 0.36 -0.03 -19.00
C HIS A 38 0.33 -0.37 -17.50
N GLY A 39 0.07 0.64 -16.67
CA GLY A 39 0.19 0.54 -15.21
C GLY A 39 -0.71 -0.53 -14.61
N HIS A 40 -1.95 -0.64 -15.07
CA HIS A 40 -2.83 -1.72 -14.62
C HIS A 40 -2.28 -3.13 -14.90
N LEU A 41 -1.77 -3.40 -16.12
CA LEU A 41 -1.19 -4.72 -16.42
C LEU A 41 0.05 -5.04 -15.57
N TYR A 42 0.93 -4.06 -15.35
CA TYR A 42 2.19 -4.27 -14.64
C TYR A 42 2.01 -4.32 -13.11
N PHE A 43 1.28 -3.36 -12.54
CA PHE A 43 1.18 -3.18 -11.08
C PHE A 43 -0.02 -3.91 -10.46
N VAL A 44 -1.10 -4.15 -11.23
CA VAL A 44 -2.34 -4.78 -10.72
C VAL A 44 -2.44 -6.22 -11.19
N ALA A 45 -2.50 -6.47 -12.50
CA ALA A 45 -2.64 -7.82 -13.05
C ALA A 45 -1.35 -8.66 -12.96
N ARG A 46 -0.21 -8.00 -12.73
CA ARG A 46 1.13 -8.60 -12.70
C ARG A 46 1.43 -9.46 -13.93
N LEU A 47 0.82 -9.12 -15.07
CA LEU A 47 0.77 -10.04 -16.21
C LEU A 47 2.17 -10.34 -16.78
N PRO A 48 3.06 -9.35 -17.01
CA PRO A 48 4.43 -9.63 -17.46
C PRO A 48 5.18 -10.54 -16.48
N GLN A 49 5.05 -10.31 -15.18
CA GLN A 49 5.68 -11.13 -14.14
C GLN A 49 5.13 -12.56 -14.14
N ARG A 50 3.80 -12.74 -14.26
CA ARG A 50 3.16 -14.06 -14.36
C ARG A 50 3.54 -14.82 -15.63
N ARG A 51 3.95 -14.11 -16.69
CA ARG A 51 4.36 -14.67 -17.98
C ARG A 51 5.88 -14.74 -18.16
N ASN A 52 6.66 -14.36 -17.14
CA ASN A 52 8.12 -14.28 -17.20
C ASN A 52 8.62 -13.40 -18.36
N VAL A 53 7.90 -12.33 -18.69
CA VAL A 53 8.28 -11.33 -19.69
C VAL A 53 8.83 -10.10 -18.99
N ILE A 54 10.02 -9.66 -19.39
CA ILE A 54 10.60 -8.38 -18.97
C ILE A 54 10.08 -7.32 -19.94
N PRO A 55 9.27 -6.35 -19.48
CA PRO A 55 8.81 -5.28 -20.35
C PRO A 55 9.96 -4.42 -20.86
N PHE A 56 9.86 -3.95 -22.10
CA PHE A 56 10.74 -2.91 -22.63
C PHE A 56 10.42 -1.55 -22.01
N ALA A 57 9.12 -1.24 -21.83
CA ALA A 57 8.64 -0.02 -21.22
C ALA A 57 7.43 -0.28 -20.32
N ILE A 58 7.33 0.52 -19.26
CA ILE A 58 6.19 0.54 -18.34
C ILE A 58 5.62 1.95 -18.33
N HIS A 59 4.45 2.10 -18.94
CA HIS A 59 3.72 3.35 -18.96
C HIS A 59 2.75 3.36 -17.80
N ASN A 60 3.01 4.23 -16.82
CA ASN A 60 2.14 4.33 -15.66
C ASN A 60 0.86 5.13 -15.99
N THR A 61 -0.05 4.44 -16.69
CA THR A 61 -1.42 4.81 -17.04
C THR A 61 -2.41 3.89 -16.30
N TYR A 62 -3.67 4.33 -16.17
CA TYR A 62 -4.72 3.66 -15.38
C TYR A 62 -4.42 3.56 -13.87
N GLN A 63 -3.89 4.64 -13.31
CA GLN A 63 -3.58 4.82 -11.90
C GLN A 63 -4.30 6.05 -11.34
N TYR A 64 -4.36 6.13 -10.02
CA TYR A 64 -5.01 7.20 -9.29
C TYR A 64 -3.96 8.15 -8.66
N SER A 65 -4.44 9.26 -8.08
CA SER A 65 -3.59 10.19 -7.30
C SER A 65 -2.45 10.88 -8.07
N GLY A 66 -2.63 11.14 -9.36
CA GLY A 66 -1.73 12.00 -10.16
C GLY A 66 -0.26 11.56 -10.17
N ASN A 67 0.66 12.52 -10.27
CA ASN A 67 2.10 12.25 -10.23
C ASN A 67 2.56 11.57 -8.92
N PRO A 68 2.04 11.92 -7.73
CA PRO A 68 2.40 11.22 -6.49
C PRO A 68 2.06 9.72 -6.52
N GLY A 69 0.86 9.37 -7.04
CA GLY A 69 0.46 7.98 -7.24
C GLY A 69 1.33 7.24 -8.25
N LYS A 70 1.64 7.89 -9.39
CA LYS A 70 2.54 7.33 -10.40
C LYS A 70 3.93 7.03 -9.85
N ARG A 71 4.53 7.99 -9.13
CA ARG A 71 5.84 7.84 -8.49
C ARG A 71 5.81 6.70 -7.48
N HIS A 72 4.77 6.61 -6.67
CA HIS A 72 4.66 5.59 -5.64
C HIS A 72 4.54 4.17 -6.21
N ARG A 73 3.74 3.95 -7.26
CA ARG A 73 3.67 2.65 -7.97
C ARG A 73 5.05 2.13 -8.38
N PHE A 74 5.88 3.02 -8.93
CA PHE A 74 7.23 2.67 -9.31
C PHE A 74 8.12 2.40 -8.09
N ARG A 75 7.93 3.10 -6.97
CA ARG A 75 8.64 2.82 -5.70
C ARG A 75 8.28 1.45 -5.14
N GLU A 76 6.99 1.10 -5.12
CA GLU A 76 6.49 -0.22 -4.64
C GLU A 76 7.19 -1.37 -5.38
N GLU A 77 7.57 -1.17 -6.64
CA GLU A 77 8.27 -2.14 -7.50
C GLU A 77 9.78 -1.91 -7.65
N HIS A 78 10.38 -1.03 -6.86
CA HIS A 78 11.81 -0.67 -6.90
C HIS A 78 12.31 -0.07 -8.23
N LEU A 79 11.37 0.35 -9.09
CA LEU A 79 11.63 0.94 -10.40
C LEU A 79 11.90 2.44 -10.35
N TRP A 80 11.48 3.11 -9.28
CA TRP A 80 11.81 4.52 -9.05
C TRP A 80 13.18 4.64 -8.40
N VAL A 81 14.03 5.53 -8.91
CA VAL A 81 15.35 5.79 -8.36
C VAL A 81 15.30 7.05 -7.52
N ASP A 82 15.28 6.87 -6.20
CA ASP A 82 15.40 7.95 -5.23
C ASP A 82 16.86 8.21 -4.84
N SER A 83 17.10 9.35 -4.19
CA SER A 83 18.41 9.64 -3.60
C SER A 83 18.75 8.66 -2.47
N PRO A 84 20.04 8.43 -2.16
CA PRO A 84 20.45 7.59 -1.03
C PRO A 84 19.83 8.01 0.31
N SER A 85 19.61 9.31 0.53
CA SER A 85 18.96 9.84 1.73
C SER A 85 17.55 9.28 1.96
N TYR A 86 16.78 9.04 0.89
CA TYR A 86 15.42 8.46 1.00
C TYR A 86 15.41 7.12 1.73
N HIS A 87 16.48 6.34 1.51
CA HIS A 87 16.68 4.98 1.99
C HIS A 87 17.41 4.88 3.34
N ARG A 88 18.07 5.96 3.78
CA ARG A 88 18.95 5.95 4.95
C ARG A 88 18.46 6.86 6.07
N ASP A 89 17.94 8.03 5.73
CA ASP A 89 17.76 9.11 6.68
C ASP A 89 16.46 8.95 7.46
N GLY A 90 16.52 9.32 8.74
CA GLY A 90 15.39 9.23 9.66
C GLY A 90 15.32 7.94 10.48
N LEU A 91 14.16 7.77 11.09
CA LEU A 91 13.76 6.64 11.91
C LEU A 91 12.42 6.12 11.37
N PHE A 92 12.29 4.81 11.32
CA PHE A 92 11.15 4.17 10.67
C PHE A 92 10.30 3.41 11.66
N PHE A 93 9.02 3.32 11.32
CA PHE A 93 8.03 2.51 12.01
C PHE A 93 7.31 1.65 10.98
N ALA A 94 7.25 0.35 11.21
CA ALA A 94 6.57 -0.60 10.36
C ALA A 94 5.59 -1.44 11.18
N MET A 95 4.62 -2.01 10.47
CA MET A 95 3.66 -2.93 11.04
C MET A 95 3.42 -4.09 10.09
N GLU A 96 3.42 -5.28 10.66
CA GLU A 96 2.88 -6.45 10.00
C GLU A 96 1.36 -6.43 10.17
N THR A 97 0.66 -6.53 9.06
CA THR A 97 -0.79 -6.50 9.01
C THR A 97 -1.30 -7.84 8.51
N ALA A 98 -2.25 -8.40 9.23
CA ALA A 98 -2.95 -9.62 8.84
C ALA A 98 -4.46 -9.34 8.90
N PRO A 99 -5.06 -8.86 7.79
CA PRO A 99 -6.50 -8.62 7.78
C PRO A 99 -7.27 -9.90 8.09
N PRO A 100 -8.48 -9.80 8.69
CA PRO A 100 -9.31 -10.95 8.99
C PRO A 100 -9.49 -11.87 7.77
N ALA A 101 -9.27 -13.18 7.96
CA ALA A 101 -9.23 -14.14 6.86
C ALA A 101 -10.51 -14.14 5.99
N HIS A 102 -11.67 -13.86 6.58
CA HIS A 102 -12.94 -13.79 5.86
C HIS A 102 -13.03 -12.57 4.92
N LEU A 103 -12.28 -11.49 5.18
CA LEU A 103 -12.24 -10.29 4.34
C LEU A 103 -11.30 -10.45 3.14
N ILE A 104 -10.23 -11.24 3.27
CA ILE A 104 -9.24 -11.47 2.20
C ILE A 104 -9.72 -12.55 1.19
N ARG A 105 -10.67 -13.40 1.57
CA ARG A 105 -11.24 -14.40 0.65
C ARG A 105 -12.08 -13.72 -0.44
N PRO A 106 -11.77 -13.91 -1.73
CA PRO A 106 -12.43 -13.16 -2.80
C PRO A 106 -13.82 -13.69 -3.16
N HIS A 107 -14.30 -14.81 -2.59
CA HIS A 107 -15.58 -15.44 -2.93
C HIS A 107 -16.76 -14.46 -2.93
N ALA A 108 -16.87 -13.63 -1.88
CA ALA A 108 -17.94 -12.65 -1.78
C ALA A 108 -17.82 -11.54 -2.84
N SER A 109 -16.60 -11.13 -3.19
CA SER A 109 -16.35 -10.13 -4.23
C SER A 109 -16.58 -10.68 -5.64
N LEU A 110 -16.20 -11.93 -5.90
CA LEU A 110 -16.41 -12.62 -7.17
C LEU A 110 -17.89 -12.86 -7.48
N ALA A 111 -18.73 -12.94 -6.45
CA ALA A 111 -20.18 -13.05 -6.59
C ALA A 111 -20.88 -11.70 -6.87
N VAL A 112 -20.15 -10.59 -6.88
CA VAL A 112 -20.73 -9.25 -7.12
C VAL A 112 -21.04 -9.09 -8.60
N GLU A 113 -22.32 -8.92 -8.92
CA GLU A 113 -22.77 -8.62 -10.28
C GLU A 113 -22.19 -7.30 -10.82
N LYS A 114 -22.23 -7.14 -12.15
CA LYS A 114 -21.74 -5.93 -12.82
C LYS A 114 -22.37 -4.65 -12.26
N GLY A 115 -21.56 -3.84 -11.60
CA GLY A 115 -21.97 -2.58 -10.98
C GLY A 115 -22.69 -2.72 -9.64
N GLY A 116 -22.67 -3.91 -9.03
CA GLY A 116 -23.08 -4.13 -7.64
C GLY A 116 -22.08 -3.57 -6.63
N THR A 117 -22.47 -3.54 -5.36
CA THR A 117 -21.62 -3.03 -4.26
C THR A 117 -20.80 -4.18 -3.65
N PRO A 118 -19.47 -4.11 -3.67
CA PRO A 118 -18.62 -5.16 -3.12
C PRO A 118 -18.40 -4.98 -1.61
N HIS A 119 -19.43 -5.23 -0.80
CA HIS A 119 -19.42 -4.97 0.65
C HIS A 119 -18.24 -5.60 1.40
N ALA A 120 -17.88 -6.85 1.06
CA ALA A 120 -16.73 -7.53 1.68
C ALA A 120 -15.40 -6.81 1.37
N HIS A 121 -15.26 -6.31 0.14
CA HIS A 121 -14.10 -5.50 -0.24
C HIS A 121 -14.08 -4.16 0.48
N LEU A 122 -15.21 -3.46 0.58
CA LEU A 122 -15.30 -2.19 1.29
C LEU A 122 -14.97 -2.34 2.78
N ALA A 123 -15.40 -3.43 3.41
CA ALA A 123 -15.02 -3.76 4.79
C ALA A 123 -13.51 -4.04 4.93
N LEU A 124 -12.89 -4.69 3.95
CA LEU A 124 -11.44 -4.88 3.90
C LEU A 124 -10.70 -3.55 3.77
N LEU A 125 -11.16 -2.66 2.89
CA LEU A 125 -10.53 -1.35 2.73
C LEU A 125 -10.69 -0.48 3.98
N GLN A 126 -11.86 -0.53 4.65
CA GLN A 126 -12.06 0.11 5.94
C GLN A 126 -11.05 -0.38 6.98
N TRP A 127 -10.85 -1.69 7.08
CA TRP A 127 -9.85 -2.27 7.97
C TRP A 127 -8.43 -1.76 7.68
N HIS A 128 -8.06 -1.62 6.38
CA HIS A 128 -6.77 -1.05 5.98
C HIS A 128 -6.62 0.41 6.40
N VAL A 129 -7.64 1.22 6.16
CA VAL A 129 -7.66 2.64 6.53
C VAL A 129 -7.51 2.80 8.04
N ASP A 130 -8.24 2.02 8.83
CA ASP A 130 -8.18 2.06 10.29
C ASP A 130 -6.79 1.68 10.80
N THR A 131 -6.22 0.60 10.26
CA THR A 131 -4.91 0.10 10.66
C THR A 131 -3.79 1.09 10.29
N VAL A 132 -3.80 1.63 9.06
CA VAL A 132 -2.83 2.63 8.61
C VAL A 132 -2.96 3.91 9.43
N ARG A 133 -4.17 4.33 9.78
CA ARG A 133 -4.40 5.52 10.60
C ARG A 133 -3.84 5.37 12.01
N VAL A 134 -3.99 4.20 12.64
CA VAL A 134 -3.27 3.88 13.89
C VAL A 134 -1.76 3.97 13.67
N GLY A 135 -1.26 3.43 12.55
CA GLY A 135 0.16 3.51 12.21
C GLY A 135 0.70 4.92 12.06
N LEU A 136 -0.05 5.79 11.37
CA LEU A 136 0.30 7.20 11.20
C LEU A 136 0.28 7.95 12.54
N ALA A 137 -0.67 7.64 13.43
CA ALA A 137 -0.71 8.22 14.76
C ALA A 137 0.54 7.85 15.56
N ILE A 138 0.86 6.55 15.63
CA ILE A 138 2.05 6.05 16.35
C ILE A 138 3.34 6.63 15.75
N ALA A 139 3.46 6.61 14.42
CA ALA A 139 4.60 7.19 13.71
C ALA A 139 4.77 8.69 14.06
N SER A 140 3.67 9.45 14.07
CA SER A 140 3.67 10.86 14.46
C SER A 140 4.05 11.07 15.93
N ILE A 141 3.58 10.22 16.84
CA ILE A 141 3.87 10.30 18.29
C ILE A 141 5.36 10.07 18.56
N LEU A 142 5.98 9.15 17.82
CA LEU A 142 7.36 8.72 17.99
C LEU A 142 8.35 9.50 17.11
N GLY A 143 7.88 10.42 16.26
CA GLY A 143 8.74 11.14 15.31
C GLY A 143 9.38 10.24 14.26
N ARG A 144 8.63 9.23 13.77
CA ARG A 144 9.10 8.22 12.81
C ARG A 144 8.32 8.31 11.51
N THR A 145 8.93 7.87 10.41
CA THR A 145 8.26 7.71 9.12
C THR A 145 7.61 6.33 9.05
N LEU A 146 6.31 6.29 8.74
CA LEU A 146 5.59 5.03 8.56
C LEU A 146 6.05 4.34 7.26
N ILE A 147 6.45 3.08 7.39
CA ILE A 147 6.55 2.14 6.27
C ILE A 147 5.16 1.52 6.11
N MET A 148 4.52 1.81 4.97
CA MET A 148 3.17 1.35 4.69
C MET A 148 3.10 -0.17 4.69
N PRO A 149 2.02 -0.78 5.22
CA PRO A 149 1.83 -2.22 5.08
C PRO A 149 1.47 -2.60 3.64
N LYS A 150 1.55 -3.90 3.34
CA LYS A 150 0.88 -4.47 2.17
C LYS A 150 -0.63 -4.31 2.33
N LEU A 151 -1.31 -4.03 1.22
CA LEU A 151 -2.75 -3.80 1.17
C LEU A 151 -3.36 -4.88 0.27
N PRO A 152 -3.69 -6.07 0.77
CA PRO A 152 -4.42 -7.04 -0.04
C PRO A 152 -5.81 -6.49 -0.42
N CYS A 153 -6.17 -6.63 -1.68
CA CYS A 153 -7.45 -6.22 -2.24
C CYS A 153 -8.17 -7.42 -2.88
N THR A 154 -9.46 -7.53 -2.60
CA THR A 154 -10.38 -8.55 -3.14
C THR A 154 -11.28 -8.03 -4.25
N CYS A 155 -11.09 -6.79 -4.68
CA CYS A 155 -11.78 -6.19 -5.81
C CYS A 155 -10.78 -5.28 -6.50
N ASP A 156 -10.80 -5.30 -7.82
CA ASP A 156 -10.07 -4.35 -8.62
C ASP A 156 -10.70 -2.97 -8.52
N ARG A 157 -9.90 -1.92 -8.75
CA ARG A 157 -10.38 -0.55 -8.84
C ARG A 157 -10.24 -0.07 -10.27
N TRP A 158 -11.37 0.29 -10.88
CA TRP A 158 -11.44 0.64 -12.28
C TRP A 158 -12.41 1.79 -12.56
N PHE A 159 -12.30 2.39 -13.74
CA PHE A 159 -13.14 3.52 -14.17
C PHE A 159 -14.51 3.08 -14.72
N ASN A 160 -14.73 1.77 -14.94
CA ASN A 160 -15.98 1.22 -15.45
C ASN A 160 -16.64 0.26 -14.44
N LEU A 161 -17.91 -0.08 -14.69
CA LEU A 161 -18.63 -1.09 -13.91
C LEU A 161 -17.92 -2.45 -14.01
N LEU A 162 -17.46 -2.97 -12.88
CA LEU A 162 -16.77 -4.25 -12.79
C LEU A 162 -17.77 -5.41 -12.63
N PRO A 163 -17.73 -6.42 -13.50
CA PRO A 163 -18.30 -7.73 -13.21
C PRO A 163 -17.36 -8.51 -12.29
N ASN A 164 -17.90 -9.19 -11.28
CA ASN A 164 -17.15 -10.11 -10.40
C ASN A 164 -15.90 -9.47 -9.78
N CYS A 165 -15.94 -8.15 -9.55
CA CYS A 165 -14.85 -7.40 -8.93
C CYS A 165 -13.49 -7.46 -9.65
N SER A 166 -13.46 -7.77 -10.94
CA SER A 166 -12.20 -7.90 -11.69
C SER A 166 -12.33 -7.33 -13.11
N THR A 167 -11.22 -6.83 -13.66
CA THR A 167 -11.12 -6.50 -15.09
C THR A 167 -9.91 -7.17 -15.72
N GLY A 168 -10.14 -7.80 -16.87
CA GLY A 168 -9.09 -8.49 -17.63
C GLY A 168 -8.45 -9.65 -16.86
N GLU A 169 -7.15 -9.56 -16.68
CA GLU A 169 -6.25 -10.63 -16.22
C GLU A 169 -5.90 -10.53 -14.73
N VAL A 170 -6.67 -9.79 -13.94
CA VAL A 170 -6.41 -9.61 -12.50
C VAL A 170 -6.78 -10.88 -11.73
N GLN A 171 -5.83 -11.39 -10.93
CA GLN A 171 -6.05 -12.49 -10.00
C GLN A 171 -6.34 -11.94 -8.60
N LEU A 172 -7.49 -12.31 -8.04
CA LEU A 172 -7.90 -11.91 -6.70
C LEU A 172 -7.54 -13.01 -5.66
N PRO A 173 -7.13 -12.64 -4.43
CA PRO A 173 -6.73 -11.30 -4.03
C PRO A 173 -5.35 -10.94 -4.60
N PHE A 174 -5.09 -9.64 -4.77
CA PHE A 174 -3.77 -9.12 -5.12
C PHE A 174 -3.33 -8.08 -4.09
N ASN A 175 -2.04 -7.78 -4.01
CA ASN A 175 -1.57 -6.62 -3.25
C ASN A 175 -1.92 -5.36 -4.07
N CYS A 176 -2.94 -4.62 -3.64
CA CYS A 176 -3.28 -3.38 -4.30
C CYS A 176 -2.24 -2.32 -4.02
N PRO A 177 -1.89 -1.56 -5.05
CA PRO A 177 -1.08 -0.36 -4.88
C PRO A 177 -1.80 0.65 -3.99
N MET A 178 -1.02 1.43 -3.25
CA MET A 178 -1.56 2.33 -2.23
C MET A 178 -2.61 3.31 -2.77
N ASP A 179 -2.51 3.74 -4.03
CA ASP A 179 -3.46 4.65 -4.66
C ASP A 179 -4.85 4.04 -4.94
N HIS A 180 -5.02 2.72 -4.78
CA HIS A 180 -6.34 2.10 -4.77
C HIS A 180 -7.12 2.44 -3.50
N VAL A 181 -6.44 2.70 -2.39
CA VAL A 181 -7.05 2.96 -1.07
C VAL A 181 -6.92 4.45 -0.70
N PHE A 182 -5.75 5.04 -0.90
CA PHE A 182 -5.39 6.37 -0.42
C PHE A 182 -5.20 7.40 -1.54
N LEU A 183 -5.52 8.66 -1.24
CA LEU A 183 -5.24 9.82 -2.08
C LEU A 183 -3.83 10.32 -1.83
N LEU A 184 -2.83 9.76 -2.52
CA LEU A 184 -1.41 10.12 -2.29
C LEU A 184 -1.09 11.59 -2.55
N GLN A 185 -1.86 12.26 -3.41
CA GLN A 185 -1.74 13.71 -3.60
C GLN A 185 -2.14 14.50 -2.35
N ASN A 186 -3.06 13.97 -1.55
CA ASN A 186 -3.46 14.58 -0.28
C ASN A 186 -2.48 14.26 0.84
N PHE A 187 -1.79 13.11 0.81
CA PHE A 187 -0.62 12.88 1.67
C PHE A 187 0.47 13.94 1.44
N GLU A 188 0.78 14.22 0.18
CA GLU A 188 1.78 15.24 -0.18
C GLU A 188 1.34 16.65 0.28
N ARG A 189 0.08 17.04 0.02
CA ARG A 189 -0.48 18.32 0.49
C ARG A 189 -0.50 18.45 2.02
N ALA A 190 -0.77 17.35 2.72
CA ALA A 190 -0.78 17.31 4.19
C ALA A 190 0.62 17.17 4.80
N ASN A 191 1.67 17.12 3.97
CA ASN A 191 3.05 16.87 4.39
C ASN A 191 3.15 15.64 5.32
N ILE A 192 2.58 14.52 4.85
CA ILE A 192 2.68 13.22 5.51
C ILE A 192 3.75 12.42 4.80
N GLU A 193 4.88 12.24 5.47
CA GLU A 193 5.93 11.38 4.97
C GLU A 193 5.63 9.90 5.26
N PHE A 194 5.93 9.05 4.28
CA PHE A 194 5.83 7.61 4.38
C PHE A 194 6.84 6.93 3.47
N ARG A 195 6.97 5.61 3.61
CA ARG A 195 7.70 4.71 2.72
C ARG A 195 6.79 3.60 2.22
N GLU A 196 7.05 3.10 1.02
CA GLU A 196 6.34 1.98 0.41
C GLU A 196 6.52 0.67 1.20
N HIS A 197 5.58 -0.26 1.03
CA HIS A 197 5.62 -1.56 1.72
C HIS A 197 6.84 -2.40 1.36
N SER A 198 7.51 -2.08 0.26
CA SER A 198 8.69 -2.78 -0.23
C SER A 198 10.00 -2.07 0.13
N PHE A 199 9.94 -1.04 0.98
CA PHE A 199 11.09 -0.21 1.37
C PHE A 199 12.23 -1.05 1.98
N LEU A 200 11.93 -1.88 2.98
CA LEU A 200 12.97 -2.70 3.63
C LEU A 200 13.50 -3.82 2.73
N SER A 201 12.72 -4.26 1.74
CA SER A 201 13.16 -5.24 0.75
C SER A 201 13.83 -4.61 -0.47
N ASN A 202 13.87 -3.27 -0.56
CA ASN A 202 14.52 -2.55 -1.64
C ASN A 202 16.04 -2.73 -1.52
N PRO A 203 16.76 -3.19 -2.56
CA PRO A 203 18.21 -3.34 -2.51
C PRO A 203 18.97 -2.04 -2.22
N ARG A 204 18.34 -0.89 -2.47
CA ARG A 204 18.91 0.43 -2.15
C ARG A 204 18.79 0.81 -0.67
N THR A 205 17.96 0.11 0.10
CA THR A 205 17.86 0.29 1.55
C THR A 205 19.07 -0.35 2.23
N PRO A 206 19.95 0.44 2.88
CA PRO A 206 21.18 -0.05 3.46
C PRO A 206 20.98 -1.11 4.54
N GLU A 207 21.94 -2.02 4.69
CA GLU A 207 21.87 -3.11 5.67
C GLU A 207 21.81 -2.61 7.11
N ASP A 208 22.47 -1.49 7.42
CA ASP A 208 22.43 -0.84 8.74
C ASP A 208 21.05 -0.29 9.09
N VAL A 209 20.18 -0.03 8.10
CA VAL A 209 18.77 0.29 8.33
C VAL A 209 17.95 -0.99 8.50
N ARG A 210 18.16 -2.00 7.65
CA ARG A 210 17.36 -3.24 7.64
C ARG A 210 17.55 -4.09 8.90
N SER A 211 18.80 -4.25 9.32
CA SER A 211 19.19 -5.12 10.45
C SER A 211 18.96 -4.46 11.81
N ASN A 212 19.01 -3.13 11.89
CA ASN A 212 18.76 -2.37 13.12
C ASN A 212 17.25 -2.21 13.35
N SER A 213 16.63 -3.32 13.75
CA SER A 213 15.20 -3.39 14.01
C SER A 213 14.90 -3.88 15.43
N THR A 214 13.86 -3.31 16.03
CA THR A 214 13.26 -3.81 17.27
C THR A 214 11.89 -4.37 16.96
N LEU A 215 11.70 -5.65 17.30
CA LEU A 215 10.46 -6.37 17.09
C LEU A 215 9.56 -6.20 18.32
N ILE A 216 8.30 -5.90 18.07
CA ILE A 216 7.31 -5.61 19.11
C ILE A 216 6.07 -6.46 18.91
N GLU A 217 5.57 -7.06 19.98
CA GLU A 217 4.28 -7.75 20.03
C GLU A 217 3.35 -7.08 21.06
N VAL A 218 2.08 -7.00 20.73
CA VAL A 218 1.06 -6.48 21.63
C VAL A 218 0.30 -7.66 22.24
N LYS A 219 0.25 -7.71 23.58
CA LYS A 219 -0.45 -8.76 24.33
C LYS A 219 -1.32 -8.12 25.41
N ASN A 220 -2.43 -8.79 25.72
CA ASN A 220 -3.22 -8.49 26.90
C ASN A 220 -2.42 -8.95 28.13
N ALA A 221 -1.58 -8.06 28.67
CA ALA A 221 -0.73 -8.35 29.82
C ALA A 221 -1.05 -7.37 30.95
N TRP A 222 -1.39 -7.92 32.12
CA TRP A 222 -1.53 -7.19 33.38
C TRP A 222 -0.15 -6.80 33.95
N SER A 223 0.89 -7.56 33.61
CA SER A 223 2.28 -7.25 33.89
C SER A 223 2.87 -6.48 32.70
N GLY A 224 3.47 -5.32 32.97
CA GLY A 224 3.93 -4.36 31.96
C GLY A 224 5.02 -4.84 31.00
N HIS A 225 5.78 -3.88 30.49
CA HIS A 225 6.81 -4.11 29.46
C HIS A 225 7.76 -5.26 29.80
N SER A 226 7.91 -6.20 28.87
CA SER A 226 8.87 -7.31 28.99
C SER A 226 9.61 -7.54 27.68
N VAL A 227 10.84 -8.06 27.78
CA VAL A 227 11.65 -8.44 26.63
C VAL A 227 11.92 -9.93 26.72
N LYS A 228 11.54 -10.68 25.70
CA LYS A 228 11.80 -12.11 25.60
C LYS A 228 12.28 -12.44 24.20
N ASP A 229 13.40 -13.14 24.08
CA ASP A 229 13.98 -13.58 22.79
C ASP A 229 14.18 -12.43 21.79
N GLY A 230 14.56 -11.24 22.28
CA GLY A 230 14.75 -10.04 21.45
C GLY A 230 13.45 -9.37 20.97
N VAL A 231 12.29 -9.85 21.43
CA VAL A 231 10.97 -9.29 21.13
C VAL A 231 10.43 -8.54 22.34
N VAL A 232 10.06 -7.28 22.13
CA VAL A 232 9.45 -6.40 23.12
C VAL A 232 7.95 -6.70 23.19
N THR A 233 7.43 -6.92 24.39
CA THR A 233 5.98 -7.07 24.60
C THR A 233 5.40 -5.78 25.19
N LEU A 234 4.38 -5.23 24.53
CA LEU A 234 3.59 -4.09 25.00
C LEU A 234 2.20 -4.52 25.46
N LYS A 235 1.64 -3.82 26.46
CA LYS A 235 0.24 -3.96 26.82
C LYS A 235 -0.66 -3.34 25.75
N GLU A 236 -1.90 -3.81 25.66
CA GLU A 236 -2.93 -3.21 24.82
C GLU A 236 -3.35 -1.82 25.36
N ARG A 237 -3.93 -1.00 24.47
CA ARG A 237 -4.63 0.26 24.80
C ARG A 237 -3.75 1.33 25.48
N LEU A 238 -2.55 1.58 24.96
CA LEU A 238 -1.68 2.68 25.37
C LEU A 238 -2.19 4.03 24.87
N SER A 239 -2.14 5.06 25.73
CA SER A 239 -2.25 6.46 25.30
C SER A 239 -0.98 6.91 24.56
N ASP A 240 -0.97 8.13 24.01
CA ASP A 240 0.22 8.68 23.37
C ASP A 240 1.37 8.90 24.35
N VAL A 241 1.06 9.27 25.60
CA VAL A 241 2.06 9.43 26.67
C VAL A 241 2.62 8.08 27.09
N GLU A 242 1.76 7.11 27.41
CA GLU A 242 2.18 5.75 27.79
C GLU A 242 3.00 5.07 26.66
N LEU A 243 2.63 5.31 25.40
CA LEU A 243 3.34 4.76 24.24
C LEU A 243 4.75 5.36 24.09
N ARG A 244 4.92 6.68 24.30
CA ARG A 244 6.26 7.31 24.28
C ARG A 244 7.14 6.75 25.39
N GLU A 245 6.61 6.61 26.60
CA GLU A 245 7.33 6.06 27.75
C GLU A 245 7.73 4.60 27.50
N ALA A 246 6.79 3.79 27.00
CA ALA A 246 7.00 2.39 26.67
C ALA A 246 8.13 2.15 25.65
N LEU A 247 8.21 3.02 24.66
CA LEU A 247 9.13 2.87 23.53
C LEU A 247 10.40 3.74 23.64
N GLN A 248 10.52 4.57 24.68
CA GLN A 248 11.73 5.37 24.93
C GLN A 248 12.99 4.50 24.88
N PRO A 249 13.07 3.32 25.54
CA PRO A 249 14.30 2.52 25.55
C PRO A 249 14.78 2.10 24.15
N TYR A 250 13.90 2.15 23.15
CA TYR A 250 14.16 1.79 21.76
C TYR A 250 14.21 3.01 20.82
N HIS A 251 14.37 4.23 21.35
CA HIS A 251 14.42 5.45 20.55
C HIS A 251 15.54 5.44 19.51
N ALA A 252 16.67 4.77 19.80
CA ALA A 252 17.81 4.65 18.91
C ALA A 252 17.64 3.60 17.79
N SER A 253 16.66 2.70 17.90
CA SER A 253 16.42 1.66 16.90
C SER A 253 16.01 2.28 15.58
N LYS A 254 16.67 1.90 14.48
CA LYS A 254 16.36 2.47 13.16
C LYS A 254 14.95 2.13 12.71
N VAL A 255 14.51 0.90 12.94
CA VAL A 255 13.16 0.45 12.60
C VAL A 255 12.48 -0.15 13.83
N LEU A 256 11.29 0.35 14.17
CA LEU A 256 10.39 -0.34 15.11
C LEU A 256 9.36 -1.12 14.30
N ILE A 257 9.17 -2.40 14.59
CA ILE A 257 8.25 -3.28 13.84
C ILE A 257 7.23 -3.89 14.79
N ILE A 258 5.96 -3.49 14.68
CA ILE A 258 4.86 -4.18 15.35
C ILE A 258 4.53 -5.44 14.54
N ARG A 259 4.88 -6.61 15.08
CA ARG A 259 4.65 -7.92 14.47
C ARG A 259 3.19 -8.37 14.59
N LYS A 260 2.52 -8.00 15.69
CA LYS A 260 1.17 -8.45 16.00
C LYS A 260 0.46 -7.50 16.95
N GLY A 261 -0.85 -7.32 16.72
CA GLY A 261 -1.76 -6.65 17.65
C GLY A 261 -1.76 -5.12 17.55
N ILE A 262 -1.35 -4.58 16.41
CA ILE A 262 -1.38 -3.14 16.14
C ILE A 262 -2.78 -2.55 16.36
N GLU A 263 -3.81 -3.29 15.98
CA GLU A 263 -5.21 -2.91 16.08
C GLU A 263 -5.70 -2.73 17.53
N LYS A 264 -4.94 -3.24 18.50
CA LYS A 264 -5.24 -3.13 19.94
C LYS A 264 -4.26 -2.25 20.70
N LEU A 265 -3.20 -1.78 20.05
CA LEU A 265 -2.10 -1.10 20.71
C LEU A 265 -2.51 0.27 21.23
N PHE A 266 -3.13 1.10 20.39
CA PHE A 266 -3.30 2.52 20.65
C PHE A 266 -4.75 2.85 20.98
N ARG A 267 -4.98 3.48 22.14
CA ARG A 267 -6.33 3.90 22.58
C ARG A 267 -6.68 5.36 22.29
N GLY A 268 -5.73 6.15 21.80
CA GLY A 268 -5.92 7.58 21.52
C GLY A 268 -4.98 8.51 22.28
N PHE A 269 -5.08 9.80 21.98
CA PHE A 269 -4.31 10.86 22.63
C PHE A 269 -4.97 11.27 23.94
N GLU A 270 -4.18 11.59 24.96
CA GLU A 270 -4.71 12.07 26.25
C GLU A 270 -5.34 13.46 26.14
N GLN A 271 -4.87 14.29 25.19
CA GLN A 271 -5.40 15.62 24.94
C GLN A 271 -6.31 15.64 23.71
N ASN A 272 -7.54 16.13 23.90
CA ASN A 272 -8.53 16.26 22.81
C ASN A 272 -8.02 17.13 21.65
N ALA A 273 -7.24 18.18 21.92
CA ALA A 273 -6.68 19.03 20.88
C ALA A 273 -5.74 18.28 19.92
N LEU A 274 -4.95 17.32 20.42
CA LEU A 274 -4.08 16.48 19.61
C LEU A 274 -4.89 15.49 18.76
N THR A 275 -5.94 14.94 19.36
CA THR A 275 -6.93 14.11 18.65
C THR A 275 -7.55 14.87 17.48
N ASP A 276 -8.04 16.09 17.71
CA ASP A 276 -8.66 16.92 16.67
C ASP A 276 -7.66 17.31 15.59
N GLN A 277 -6.44 17.70 15.97
CA GLN A 277 -5.37 18.03 15.03
C GLN A 277 -5.04 16.83 14.13
N PHE A 278 -4.86 15.65 14.71
CA PHE A 278 -4.61 14.42 13.96
C PHE A 278 -5.79 14.08 13.04
N ASN A 279 -7.02 14.13 13.57
CA ASN A 279 -8.22 13.80 12.82
C ASN A 279 -8.42 14.73 11.61
N ASN A 280 -8.15 16.03 11.78
CA ASN A 280 -8.19 17.02 10.71
C ASN A 280 -7.13 16.75 9.66
N LYS A 281 -5.90 16.37 10.06
CA LYS A 281 -4.82 16.02 9.12
C LYS A 281 -5.15 14.77 8.31
N MET A 282 -5.90 13.82 8.87
CA MET A 282 -6.26 12.56 8.22
C MET A 282 -7.54 12.62 7.38
N ARG A 283 -8.28 13.74 7.39
CA ARG A 283 -9.67 13.82 6.91
C ARG A 283 -9.83 13.57 5.40
N ASP A 284 -8.85 13.90 4.59
CA ASP A 284 -9.04 13.87 3.13
C ASP A 284 -8.08 12.86 2.47
N LEU A 285 -7.68 11.81 3.20
CA LEU A 285 -6.62 10.90 2.77
C LEU A 285 -7.11 9.68 1.97
N THR A 286 -8.40 9.39 1.94
CA THR A 286 -8.96 8.20 1.27
C THR A 286 -9.79 8.59 0.05
N HIS A 287 -9.85 7.70 -0.94
CA HIS A 287 -10.72 7.89 -2.10
C HIS A 287 -12.17 7.55 -1.79
N SER A 288 -13.10 7.91 -2.66
CA SER A 288 -14.39 7.23 -2.75
C SER A 288 -14.28 5.98 -3.64
N TRP A 289 -15.11 4.97 -3.38
CA TRP A 289 -15.24 3.79 -4.22
C TRP A 289 -16.23 4.04 -5.36
N CYS A 290 -15.70 4.06 -6.58
CA CYS A 290 -16.44 3.95 -7.84
C CYS A 290 -16.31 2.49 -8.36
N CYS A 291 -17.10 1.96 -9.28
CA CYS A 291 -18.20 2.48 -10.07
C CYS A 291 -19.38 1.52 -9.86
N ARG A 292 -20.38 1.90 -9.07
CA ARG A 292 -21.61 1.13 -8.89
C ARG A 292 -22.70 1.71 -9.81
N ARG A 293 -23.74 0.94 -10.13
CA ARG A 293 -24.86 1.46 -10.96
C ARG A 293 -25.50 2.71 -10.36
N ASN A 294 -25.52 2.82 -9.04
CA ASN A 294 -26.15 3.90 -8.29
C ASN A 294 -25.14 4.92 -7.71
N GLY A 295 -24.07 5.25 -8.43
CA GLY A 295 -23.10 6.30 -8.06
C GLY A 295 -21.84 5.83 -7.31
N THR A 296 -21.21 6.75 -6.58
CA THR A 296 -20.03 6.48 -5.74
C THR A 296 -20.46 6.12 -4.32
N VAL A 297 -19.78 5.15 -3.70
CA VAL A 297 -19.81 5.00 -2.25
C VAL A 297 -18.63 5.78 -1.74
N ASP A 298 -18.85 6.83 -0.96
CA ASP A 298 -17.75 7.41 -0.21
C ASP A 298 -17.14 6.29 0.62
N HIS A 299 -15.84 6.07 0.44
CA HIS A 299 -15.17 5.14 1.31
C HIS A 299 -15.42 5.67 2.71
N PRO A 300 -15.99 4.85 3.61
CA PRO A 300 -16.19 5.32 4.96
C PRO A 300 -14.82 5.75 5.45
N MET A 301 -14.70 7.04 5.74
CA MET A 301 -13.74 7.44 6.73
C MET A 301 -14.39 7.06 8.04
N ALA A 302 -14.02 5.91 8.57
CA ALA A 302 -14.31 5.69 9.97
C ALA A 302 -13.70 6.86 10.75
N LYS A 303 -14.55 7.59 11.47
CA LYS A 303 -14.12 8.13 12.74
C LYS A 303 -13.67 6.92 13.53
N LEU A 304 -12.37 6.71 13.69
CA LEU A 304 -11.87 5.62 14.52
C LEU A 304 -12.55 5.75 15.90
N PRO A 305 -13.23 4.71 16.40
CA PRO A 305 -13.83 4.76 17.74
C PRO A 305 -12.79 4.91 18.86
N TYR A 306 -11.49 4.80 18.52
CA TYR A 306 -10.36 4.93 19.44
C TYR A 306 -9.64 6.28 19.35
N LEU A 307 -10.02 7.18 18.43
CA LEU A 307 -9.41 8.52 18.31
C LEU A 307 -10.46 9.61 18.52
N SER A 308 -11.43 9.35 19.37
CA SER A 308 -12.33 10.34 19.94
C SER A 308 -12.57 9.86 21.38
N PRO A 309 -12.57 10.76 22.37
CA PRO A 309 -12.76 10.39 23.77
C PRO A 309 -14.04 9.57 24.00
#